data_AF-A0A918PAC5-F1
#
_entry.id   AF-A0A918PAC5-F1
#
_cell.length_a   1.000
_cell.length_b   1.000
_cell.length_c   1.000
_cell.angle_alpha   90.00
_cell.angle_beta   90.00
_cell.angle_gamma   90.00
#
_symmetry.space_group_name_H-M   'P 1'
#
loop_
_entity.id
_entity.type
_entity.pdbx_description
1 polymer ?
#
loop_
_entity_poly.entity_id
_entity_poly.type
_entity_poly.pdbx_seq_one_letter_code
_entity_poly.pdbx_strand_id
1 'polypeptide(L)'
;MAFYDIDLSTRMGAESAVHMGGVACFVFAAMSVLGIVIFGGTAGFTTPEGIGGMIGIGLQTLIGIAAGFRLRAGKGLILGMVVAVLLVLEIVAKIMAVSIFGTMITIGLMVMLVNGLRGARALRNKAGFAEDEAEVFY
;
A
#
# COMPACT_ATOMS: atom_id res chain seq x y z
N MET A 1 16.85 9.69 -9.98
CA MET A 1 16.10 8.47 -10.35
C MET A 1 14.63 8.75 -10.13
N ALA A 2 13.79 8.50 -11.14
CA ALA A 2 12.35 8.72 -11.02
C ALA A 2 11.76 7.72 -10.02
N PHE A 3 10.83 8.15 -9.16
CA PHE A 3 10.17 7.33 -8.13
C PHE A 3 9.51 6.03 -8.65
N TYR A 4 9.29 5.96 -9.97
CA TYR A 4 8.69 4.83 -10.66
C TYR A 4 9.69 3.73 -11.04
N ASP A 5 10.95 4.08 -11.28
CA ASP A 5 11.97 3.16 -11.78
C ASP A 5 12.94 2.81 -10.66
N ILE A 6 12.48 1.91 -9.79
CA ILE A 6 13.34 1.33 -8.74
C ILE A 6 14.09 0.18 -9.36
N ASP A 7 15.41 0.20 -9.21
CA ASP A 7 16.24 -0.92 -9.57
C ASP A 7 15.90 -2.14 -8.71
N LEU A 8 15.38 -3.19 -9.35
CA LEU A 8 15.03 -4.46 -8.70
C LEU A 8 16.06 -5.56 -9.00
N SER A 9 17.15 -5.23 -9.71
CA SER A 9 18.25 -6.16 -10.00
C SER A 9 19.19 -6.34 -8.82
N THR A 10 19.15 -5.42 -7.86
CA THR A 10 19.89 -5.47 -6.60
C THR A 10 18.97 -5.83 -5.45
N ARG A 11 19.52 -6.54 -4.44
CA ARG A 11 18.75 -6.90 -3.25
C ARG A 11 18.35 -5.66 -2.46
N MET A 12 19.28 -4.72 -2.32
CA MET A 12 19.04 -3.45 -1.63
C MET A 12 17.90 -2.64 -2.27
N GLY A 13 17.85 -2.61 -3.61
CA GLY A 13 16.78 -1.95 -4.35
C GLY A 13 15.42 -2.61 -4.14
N ALA A 14 15.37 -3.94 -4.15
CA ALA A 14 14.15 -4.70 -3.86
C ALA A 14 13.65 -4.50 -2.41
N GLU A 15 14.54 -4.49 -1.41
CA GLU A 15 14.19 -4.22 -0.01
C GLU A 15 13.69 -2.78 0.19
N SER A 16 14.34 -1.80 -0.45
CA SER A 16 13.90 -0.40 -0.44
C SER A 16 12.50 -0.22 -1.06
N ALA A 17 12.23 -0.89 -2.18
CA ALA A 17 10.91 -0.90 -2.80
C ALA A 17 9.84 -1.42 -1.83
N VAL A 18 10.12 -2.56 -1.18
CA VAL A 18 9.21 -3.18 -0.20
C VAL A 18 8.94 -2.25 0.98
N HIS A 19 9.95 -1.55 1.48
CA HIS A 19 9.80 -0.57 2.54
C HIS A 19 8.90 0.59 2.12
N MET A 20 9.05 1.11 0.90
CA MET A 20 8.17 2.15 0.37
C MET A 20 6.72 1.66 0.23
N GLY A 21 6.50 0.45 -0.26
CA GLY A 21 5.15 -0.13 -0.31
C GLY A 21 4.53 -0.31 1.08
N GLY A 22 5.33 -0.72 2.07
CA GLY A 22 4.89 -0.80 3.46
C GLY A 22 4.50 0.56 4.04
N VAL A 23 5.28 1.61 3.76
CA VAL A 23 4.93 2.99 4.15
C VAL A 23 3.63 3.44 3.48
N ALA A 24 3.43 3.13 2.19
CA ALA A 24 2.19 3.46 1.49
C ALA A 24 0.97 2.83 2.15
N CYS A 25 1.05 1.58 2.59
CA CYS A 25 -0.01 0.92 3.36
C CYS A 25 -0.32 1.64 4.69
N PHE A 26 0.72 2.08 5.42
CA PHE A 26 0.52 2.83 6.67
C PHE A 26 -0.09 4.20 6.44
N VAL A 27 0.34 4.93 5.40
CA VAL A 27 -0.25 6.23 5.04
C VAL A 27 -1.71 6.06 4.65
N PHE A 28 -2.04 5.04 3.85
CA PHE A 28 -3.41 4.71 3.49
C PHE A 28 -4.29 4.40 4.71
N ALA A 29 -3.78 3.62 5.66
CA ALA A 29 -4.47 3.35 6.91
C ALA A 29 -4.64 4.62 7.76
N ALA A 30 -3.61 5.45 7.89
CA ALA A 30 -3.67 6.71 8.63
C ALA A 30 -4.69 7.68 8.02
N MET A 31 -4.75 7.79 6.69
CA MET A 31 -5.77 8.57 6.00
C MET A 31 -7.18 8.04 6.25
N SER A 32 -7.34 6.72 6.28
CA SER A 32 -8.63 6.08 6.58
C SER A 32 -9.09 6.40 8.00
N VAL A 33 -8.18 6.36 8.98
CA VAL A 33 -8.45 6.77 10.37
C VAL A 33 -8.82 8.25 10.46
N LEU A 34 -8.06 9.12 9.79
CA LEU A 34 -8.36 10.56 9.77
C LEU A 34 -9.73 10.82 9.14
N GLY A 35 -10.09 10.10 8.07
CA GLY A 35 -11.42 10.15 7.48
C GLY A 35 -12.52 9.80 8.50
N ILE A 36 -12.34 8.72 9.26
CA ILE A 36 -13.24 8.36 10.36
C ILE A 36 -13.32 9.46 11.43
N VAL A 37 -12.18 9.99 11.88
CA VAL A 37 -12.16 10.98 12.97
C VAL A 37 -12.82 12.29 12.56
N ILE A 38 -12.58 12.75 11.34
CA ILE A 38 -13.08 14.04 10.84
C ILE A 38 -14.55 13.93 10.41
N PHE A 39 -14.90 12.86 9.68
CA PHE A 39 -16.21 12.74 9.02
C PHE A 39 -17.11 11.65 9.61
N GLY A 40 -16.60 10.75 10.45
CA GLY A 40 -17.39 9.66 11.04
C GLY A 40 -18.59 10.16 11.86
N GLY A 41 -18.45 11.28 12.56
CA GLY A 41 -19.57 11.93 13.26
C GLY A 41 -20.69 12.42 12.35
N THR A 42 -20.38 12.77 11.10
CA THR A 42 -21.35 13.24 10.11
C THR A 42 -22.02 12.10 9.34
N ALA A 43 -21.46 10.90 9.38
CA ALA A 43 -21.98 9.73 8.67
C ALA A 43 -23.25 9.14 9.29
N GLY A 44 -23.68 9.65 10.47
CA GLY A 44 -24.88 9.18 11.17
C GLY A 44 -24.67 7.80 11.76
N PHE A 45 -24.09 7.72 12.97
CA PHE A 45 -23.90 6.47 13.71
C PHE A 45 -25.20 5.71 14.04
N THR A 46 -26.34 6.33 13.77
CA THR A 46 -27.68 5.81 14.05
C THR A 46 -28.32 5.15 12.82
N THR A 47 -27.71 5.23 11.63
CA THR A 47 -28.23 4.59 10.42
C THR A 47 -27.45 3.31 10.10
N PRO A 48 -28.13 2.26 9.59
CA PRO A 48 -27.45 1.02 9.16
C PRO A 48 -26.32 1.28 8.14
N GLU A 49 -26.51 2.24 7.25
CA GLU A 49 -25.54 2.62 6.22
C GLU A 49 -24.29 3.26 6.84
N GLY A 50 -24.46 4.16 7.82
CA GLY A 50 -23.35 4.79 8.54
C GLY A 50 -22.53 3.77 9.34
N ILE A 51 -23.20 2.84 10.02
CA ILE A 51 -22.55 1.74 10.75
C ILE A 51 -21.77 0.85 9.78
N GLY A 52 -22.38 0.45 8.67
CA GLY A 52 -21.74 -0.37 7.63
C GLY A 52 -20.49 0.31 7.05
N GLY A 53 -20.58 1.60 6.73
CA GLY A 53 -19.45 2.39 6.25
C GLY A 53 -18.28 2.43 7.25
N MET A 54 -18.58 2.67 8.53
CA MET A 54 -17.59 2.70 9.60
C MET A 54 -16.87 1.36 9.78
N ILE A 55 -17.60 0.25 9.74
CA ILE A 55 -17.01 -1.09 9.78
C ILE A 55 -16.10 -1.32 8.57
N GLY A 56 -16.55 -0.92 7.38
CA GLY A 56 -15.77 -1.02 6.15
C GLY A 56 -14.43 -0.28 6.24
N ILE A 57 -14.46 0.99 6.64
CA ILE A 57 -13.24 1.81 6.78
C ILE A 57 -12.36 1.28 7.93
N GLY A 58 -12.96 0.79 9.02
CA GLY A 58 -12.25 0.13 10.11
C GLY A 58 -11.48 -1.11 9.64
N LEU A 59 -12.12 -1.99 8.88
CA LEU A 59 -11.48 -3.17 8.28
C LEU A 59 -10.37 -2.77 7.31
N GLN A 60 -10.62 -1.79 6.44
CA GLN A 60 -9.62 -1.24 5.52
C GLN A 60 -8.37 -0.74 6.26
N THR A 61 -8.57 -0.04 7.38
CA THR A 61 -7.49 0.45 8.24
C THR A 61 -6.67 -0.72 8.81
N LEU A 62 -7.34 -1.73 9.39
CA LEU A 62 -6.67 -2.90 9.97
C LEU A 62 -5.90 -3.70 8.92
N ILE A 63 -6.49 -3.90 7.74
CA ILE A 63 -5.84 -4.57 6.61
C ILE A 63 -4.62 -3.77 6.15
N GLY A 64 -4.73 -2.45 6.03
CA GLY A 64 -3.62 -1.56 5.69
C GLY A 64 -2.45 -1.67 6.67
N ILE A 65 -2.73 -1.63 7.97
CA ILE A 65 -1.71 -1.78 9.03
C ILE A 65 -1.06 -3.17 8.95
N ALA A 66 -1.86 -4.23 8.87
CA ALA A 66 -1.37 -5.61 8.81
C ALA A 66 -0.52 -5.85 7.55
N ALA A 67 -0.95 -5.30 6.40
CA ALA A 67 -0.19 -5.35 5.15
C ALA A 67 1.13 -4.59 5.27
N GLY A 68 1.14 -3.40 5.86
CA GLY A 68 2.35 -2.60 6.08
C GLY A 68 3.41 -3.35 6.89
N PHE A 69 3.01 -3.96 8.01
CA PHE A 69 3.92 -4.79 8.82
C PHE A 69 4.39 -6.04 8.06
N ARG A 70 3.49 -6.74 7.37
CA ARG A 70 3.88 -7.95 6.62
C ARG A 70 4.77 -7.65 5.42
N LEU A 71 4.56 -6.52 4.73
CA LEU A 71 5.41 -6.08 3.62
C LEU A 71 6.81 -5.82 4.15
N ARG A 72 6.97 -5.07 5.25
CA ARG A 72 8.29 -4.87 5.89
C ARG A 72 8.98 -6.17 6.31
N ALA A 73 8.20 -7.19 6.68
CA ALA A 73 8.74 -8.52 6.99
C ALA A 73 9.03 -9.39 5.74
N GLY A 74 8.88 -8.87 4.52
CA GLY A 74 9.08 -9.61 3.26
C GLY A 74 7.99 -10.65 2.93
N LYS A 75 6.95 -10.78 3.76
CA LYS A 75 5.90 -11.81 3.65
C LYS A 75 4.54 -11.22 3.24
N GLY A 76 4.51 -9.93 2.89
CA GLY A 76 3.28 -9.15 2.72
C GLY A 76 2.65 -9.16 1.35
N LEU A 77 3.13 -9.96 0.38
CA LEU A 77 2.64 -9.90 -1.01
C LEU A 77 1.11 -10.04 -1.11
N ILE A 78 0.53 -11.03 -0.43
CA ILE A 78 -0.92 -11.30 -0.50
C ILE A 78 -1.71 -10.14 0.11
N LEU A 79 -1.35 -9.71 1.32
CA LEU A 79 -2.05 -8.60 1.98
C LEU A 79 -1.84 -7.27 1.23
N GLY A 80 -0.66 -7.04 0.67
CA GLY A 80 -0.40 -5.87 -0.17
C GLY A 80 -1.24 -5.86 -1.44
N MET A 81 -1.51 -7.02 -2.06
CA MET A 81 -2.46 -7.10 -3.18
C MET A 81 -3.89 -6.77 -2.75
N VAL A 82 -4.32 -7.22 -1.57
CA VAL A 82 -5.63 -6.83 -1.01
C VAL A 82 -5.70 -5.32 -0.81
N VAL A 83 -4.65 -4.70 -0.25
CA VAL A 83 -4.60 -3.23 -0.11
C VAL A 83 -4.59 -2.52 -1.46
N ALA A 84 -3.93 -3.09 -2.48
CA ALA A 84 -3.96 -2.52 -3.83
C ALA A 84 -5.39 -2.50 -4.40
N VAL A 85 -6.16 -3.58 -4.21
CA VAL A 85 -7.58 -3.61 -4.59
C VAL A 85 -8.38 -2.57 -3.83
N LEU A 86 -8.17 -2.44 -2.52
CA LEU A 86 -8.83 -1.41 -1.70
C LEU A 86 -8.49 0.01 -2.17
N LEU A 87 -7.23 0.28 -2.55
CA LEU A 87 -6.83 1.55 -3.14
C LEU A 87 -7.50 1.82 -4.49
N VAL A 88 -7.73 0.81 -5.33
CA VAL A 88 -8.51 0.98 -6.57
C VAL A 88 -9.93 1.41 -6.25
N LEU A 89 -10.59 0.72 -5.32
CA LEU A 89 -11.95 1.06 -4.90
C LEU A 89 -12.02 2.48 -4.32
N GLU A 90 -11.02 2.87 -3.53
CA GLU A 90 -10.88 4.22 -2.97
C GLU A 90 -10.71 5.28 -4.08
N ILE A 91 -9.91 5.00 -5.12
CA ILE A 91 -9.74 5.89 -6.27
C ILE A 91 -11.08 6.07 -6.98
N VAL A 92 -11.82 4.99 -7.23
CA VAL A 92 -13.15 5.06 -7.87
C VAL A 92 -14.11 5.91 -7.03
N ALA A 93 -14.16 5.67 -5.71
CA ALA A 93 -15.00 6.44 -4.79
C ALA A 93 -14.65 7.93 -4.81
N LYS A 94 -13.36 8.28 -4.82
CA LYS A 94 -12.90 9.67 -4.85
C LYS A 94 -13.17 10.37 -6.18
N ILE A 95 -13.11 9.64 -7.30
CA ILE A 95 -13.50 10.15 -8.62
C ILE A 95 -15.01 10.46 -8.62
N MET A 96 -15.84 9.54 -8.11
CA MET A 96 -17.28 9.75 -7.99
C MET A 96 -17.63 10.94 -7.07
N ALA A 97 -16.84 11.14 -6.02
CA ALA A 97 -16.96 12.28 -5.10
C ALA A 97 -16.31 13.58 -5.62
N VAL A 98 -15.77 13.60 -6.85
CA VAL A 98 -15.11 14.77 -7.46
C VAL A 98 -13.95 15.31 -6.60
N SER A 99 -13.28 14.43 -5.84
CA SER A 99 -12.16 14.80 -4.97
C SER A 99 -10.84 14.73 -5.75
N ILE A 100 -10.51 15.79 -6.49
CA ILE A 100 -9.31 15.83 -7.35
C ILE A 100 -8.03 15.59 -6.53
N PHE A 101 -7.85 16.37 -5.45
CA PHE A 101 -6.66 16.28 -4.60
C PHE A 101 -6.55 14.91 -3.90
N GLY A 102 -7.67 14.39 -3.38
CA GLY A 102 -7.71 13.06 -2.77
C GLY A 102 -7.33 11.97 -3.76
N THR A 103 -7.82 12.06 -4.99
CA THR A 103 -7.52 11.11 -6.07
C THR A 103 -6.03 11.10 -6.39
N MET A 104 -5.40 12.28 -6.55
CA MET A 104 -3.96 12.39 -6.83
C MET A 104 -3.09 11.74 -5.75
N ILE A 105 -3.38 12.00 -4.46
CA ILE A 105 -2.65 11.38 -3.35
C ILE A 105 -2.78 9.85 -3.42
N THR A 106 -3.98 9.37 -3.71
CA THR A 106 -4.28 7.93 -3.70
C THR A 106 -3.58 7.21 -4.86
N ILE A 107 -3.48 7.86 -6.02
CA ILE A 107 -2.67 7.38 -7.15
C ILE A 107 -1.19 7.30 -6.78
N GLY A 108 -0.65 8.33 -6.10
CA GLY A 108 0.73 8.31 -5.62
C GLY A 108 1.01 7.13 -4.68
N LEU A 109 0.11 6.88 -3.73
CA LEU A 109 0.19 5.73 -2.82
C LEU A 109 0.12 4.39 -3.58
N MET A 110 -0.73 4.32 -4.60
CA MET A 110 -0.86 3.14 -5.46
C MET A 110 0.45 2.82 -6.19
N VAL A 111 1.12 3.84 -6.76
CA VAL A 111 2.42 3.65 -7.42
C VAL A 111 3.46 3.12 -6.43
N MET A 112 3.56 3.71 -5.24
CA MET A 112 4.48 3.25 -4.19
C MET A 112 4.18 1.80 -3.77
N LEU A 113 2.91 1.44 -3.61
CA LEU A 113 2.49 0.09 -3.25
C LEU A 113 2.82 -0.93 -4.35
N VAL A 114 2.52 -0.63 -5.61
CA VAL A 114 2.83 -1.50 -6.75
C VAL A 114 4.34 -1.76 -6.83
N ASN A 115 5.15 -0.73 -6.63
CA ASN A 115 6.60 -0.87 -6.57
C ASN A 115 7.04 -1.76 -5.41
N GLY A 116 6.46 -1.61 -4.21
CA GLY A 116 6.74 -2.51 -3.11
C GLY A 116 6.28 -3.95 -3.33
N LEU A 117 5.18 -4.17 -4.05
CA LEU A 117 4.73 -5.51 -4.45
C LEU A 117 5.69 -6.16 -5.46
N ARG A 118 6.23 -5.38 -6.41
CA ARG A 118 7.26 -5.85 -7.35
C ARG A 118 8.54 -6.24 -6.61
N GLY A 119 8.98 -5.43 -5.65
CA GLY A 119 10.12 -5.74 -4.78
C GLY A 119 9.89 -7.01 -3.93
N ALA A 120 8.71 -7.16 -3.34
CA ALA A 120 8.37 -8.33 -2.53
C ALA A 120 8.36 -9.60 -3.38
N ARG A 121 7.90 -9.51 -4.64
CA ARG A 121 7.94 -10.62 -5.59
C ARG A 121 9.37 -10.97 -5.99
N ALA A 122 10.23 -9.97 -6.25
CA ALA A 122 11.63 -10.19 -6.59
C ALA A 122 12.38 -10.90 -5.45
N LEU A 123 12.22 -10.45 -4.20
CA LEU A 123 12.80 -11.08 -3.02
C LEU A 123 12.31 -12.52 -2.82
N ARG A 124 11.01 -12.77 -3.01
CA ARG A 124 10.43 -14.12 -2.86
C ARG A 124 10.98 -15.10 -3.91
N ASN A 125 11.17 -14.64 -5.13
CA ASN A 125 11.62 -15.47 -6.23
C ASN A 125 13.12 -15.73 -6.23
N LYS A 126 13.89 -15.16 -5.28
CA LYS A 126 15.37 -15.19 -5.28
C LYS A 126 15.90 -14.87 -6.68
N ALA A 127 15.40 -13.80 -7.29
CA ALA A 127 15.97 -13.34 -8.55
C ALA A 127 17.47 -13.21 -8.31
N GLY A 128 18.31 -14.00 -9.01
CA GLY A 128 19.75 -14.01 -8.81
C GLY A 128 20.25 -12.58 -8.87
N PHE A 129 20.46 -11.99 -7.69
CA PHE A 129 20.73 -10.58 -7.61
C PHE A 129 22.13 -10.40 -8.18
N ALA A 130 22.39 -9.28 -8.87
CA ALA A 130 23.70 -9.06 -9.47
C ALA A 130 24.85 -9.15 -8.45
N GLU A 131 24.55 -8.92 -7.17
CA GLU A 131 25.46 -9.06 -6.03
C GLU A 131 25.78 -10.54 -5.69
N ASP A 132 24.87 -11.48 -5.96
CA ASP A 132 25.08 -12.92 -5.73
C ASP A 132 26.01 -13.55 -6.80
N GLU A 133 26.15 -12.94 -7.98
CA GLU A 133 27.03 -13.42 -9.05
C GLU A 133 28.50 -12.93 -8.93
N ALA A 134 28.76 -11.94 -8.07
CA ALA A 134 30.09 -11.33 -7.92
C ALA A 134 31.04 -12.09 -6.98
N GLU A 135 30.65 -13.24 -6.43
CA GLU A 135 31.41 -13.96 -5.37
C GLU A 135 32.40 -15.03 -5.85
N VAL A 136 32.73 -15.16 -7.14
CA VAL A 136 33.68 -16.20 -7.62
C VAL A 136 34.82 -15.64 -8.47
N PHE A 137 35.61 -14.74 -7.90
CA PHE A 137 36.99 -14.52 -8.33
C PHE A 137 37.89 -14.44 -7.08
N TYR A 138 38.21 -15.62 -6.53
CA TYR A 138 39.34 -15.83 -5.62
C TYR A 138 40.47 -16.52 -6.37
#